data_AF-A0A397XLD1-F1
#
_entry.id   AF-A0A397XLD1-F1
#
_cell.length_a   1.000
_cell.length_b   1.000
_cell.length_c   1.000
_cell.angle_alpha   90.00
_cell.angle_beta   90.00
_cell.angle_gamma   90.00
#
_symmetry.space_group_name_H-M   'P 1'
#
loop_
_entity.id
_entity.type
_entity.pdbx_description
1 polymer ?
#
loop_
_entity_poly.entity_id
_entity_poly.type
_entity_poly.pdbx_seq_one_letter_code
_entity_poly.pdbx_strand_id
1 'polypeptide(L)'
;MASHIVGYPRMGPKRELKFALESFWDGKSTAEDLQKVSADLRANIWKQMSEAGTKYIPSNTFAHYDQVLDTTAMLGAVPPRYGYTSGEIGLDVYFSMARGNASVPAMEMTKWFDTNYHYIVPELGPDVKFSYASHKAVNEYKEAKALGVDTVPVLVGPVSYLLLSKAAKV
;
A
#
# COMPACT_ATOMS: atom_id res chain seq x y z
N MET A 1 -31.03 -5.69 -6.08
CA MET A 1 -29.85 -6.32 -5.44
C MET A 1 -28.61 -5.54 -5.85
N ALA A 2 -27.59 -5.43 -5.00
CA ALA A 2 -26.36 -4.69 -5.27
C ALA A 2 -25.15 -5.63 -5.31
N SER A 3 -24.14 -5.30 -6.10
CA SER A 3 -22.87 -6.04 -6.23
C SER A 3 -21.72 -5.33 -5.52
N HIS A 4 -20.80 -6.09 -4.95
CA HIS A 4 -19.65 -5.59 -4.18
C HIS A 4 -18.42 -6.50 -4.39
N ILE A 5 -17.24 -5.89 -4.42
CA ILE A 5 -15.94 -6.58 -4.46
C ILE A 5 -15.10 -6.06 -3.28
N VAL A 6 -14.64 -6.97 -2.41
CA VAL A 6 -13.84 -6.63 -1.21
C VAL A 6 -12.44 -6.12 -1.52
N GLY A 7 -11.89 -6.53 -2.67
CA GLY A 7 -10.51 -6.24 -3.07
C GLY A 7 -10.20 -6.77 -4.47
N TYR A 8 -9.11 -6.31 -5.08
CA TYR A 8 -8.74 -6.71 -6.43
C TYR A 8 -7.21 -6.91 -6.58
N PRO A 9 -6.75 -7.90 -7.37
CA PRO A 9 -5.32 -8.09 -7.64
C PRO A 9 -4.69 -6.85 -8.30
N ARG A 10 -3.52 -6.44 -7.81
CA ARG A 10 -2.83 -5.21 -8.27
C ARG A 10 -1.64 -5.44 -9.20
N MET A 11 -1.27 -6.70 -9.46
CA MET A 11 -0.08 -7.01 -10.25
C MET A 11 -0.24 -6.70 -11.74
N GLY A 12 -1.48 -6.59 -12.22
CA GLY A 12 -1.84 -6.45 -13.62
C GLY A 12 -1.90 -7.79 -14.37
N PRO A 13 -2.66 -7.85 -15.49
CA PRO A 13 -2.87 -9.11 -16.24
C PRO A 13 -1.59 -9.76 -16.74
N LYS A 14 -0.54 -8.98 -17.01
CA LYS A 14 0.78 -9.45 -17.47
C LYS A 14 1.90 -9.16 -16.48
N ARG A 15 1.56 -8.95 -15.21
CA ARG A 15 2.50 -8.61 -14.11
C ARG A 15 3.21 -7.27 -14.33
N GLU A 16 2.54 -6.31 -14.94
CA GLU A 16 3.04 -4.96 -15.22
C GLU A 16 3.66 -4.31 -13.96
N LEU A 17 2.98 -4.42 -12.81
CA LEU A 17 3.49 -3.85 -11.56
C LEU A 17 4.79 -4.52 -11.09
N LYS A 18 4.95 -5.84 -11.33
CA LYS A 18 6.18 -6.56 -10.95
C LYS A 18 7.38 -5.93 -11.63
N PHE A 19 7.30 -5.80 -12.96
CA PHE A 19 8.42 -5.34 -13.77
C PHE A 19 8.68 -3.85 -13.57
N ALA A 20 7.63 -3.05 -13.33
CA ALA A 20 7.79 -1.63 -12.99
C ALA A 20 8.52 -1.44 -11.64
N LEU A 21 8.15 -2.22 -10.61
CA LEU A 21 8.83 -2.21 -9.31
C LEU A 21 10.29 -2.65 -9.43
N GLU A 22 10.56 -3.76 -10.11
CA GLU A 22 11.92 -4.26 -10.32
C GLU A 22 12.79 -3.26 -11.09
N SER A 23 12.25 -2.67 -12.16
CA SER A 23 12.94 -1.62 -12.92
C SER A 23 13.26 -0.40 -12.05
N PHE A 24 12.32 0.04 -11.21
CA PHE A 24 12.52 1.14 -10.29
C PHE A 24 13.61 0.82 -9.25
N TRP A 25 13.55 -0.36 -8.63
CA TRP A 25 14.55 -0.78 -7.63
C TRP A 25 15.94 -0.98 -8.21
N ASP A 26 16.04 -1.36 -9.48
CA ASP A 26 17.31 -1.49 -10.22
C ASP A 26 17.84 -0.14 -10.73
N GLY A 27 17.11 0.97 -10.52
CA GLY A 27 17.48 2.31 -11.00
C GLY A 27 17.36 2.47 -12.53
N LYS A 28 16.63 1.57 -13.19
CA LYS A 28 16.42 1.58 -14.65
C LYS A 28 15.23 2.45 -15.08
N SER A 29 14.38 2.84 -14.13
CA SER A 29 13.26 3.75 -14.35
C SER A 29 13.08 4.70 -13.17
N THR A 30 12.40 5.81 -13.41
CA THR A 30 12.19 6.86 -12.41
C THR A 30 10.98 6.56 -11.51
N ALA A 31 10.83 7.33 -10.43
CA ALA A 31 9.62 7.30 -9.61
C ALA A 31 8.36 7.68 -10.42
N GLU A 32 8.49 8.63 -11.36
CA GLU A 32 7.39 9.05 -12.23
C GLU A 32 6.93 7.91 -13.14
N ASP A 33 7.87 7.13 -13.69
CA ASP A 33 7.55 5.95 -14.51
C ASP A 33 6.77 4.90 -13.70
N LEU A 34 7.20 4.63 -12.46
CA LEU A 34 6.50 3.71 -11.57
C LEU A 34 5.09 4.21 -11.24
N GLN A 35 4.94 5.51 -10.95
CA GLN A 35 3.65 6.12 -10.65
C GLN A 35 2.71 6.08 -11.86
N LYS A 36 3.23 6.28 -13.07
CA LYS A 36 2.46 6.15 -14.31
C LYS A 36 1.87 4.75 -14.48
N VAL A 37 2.70 3.70 -14.38
CA VAL A 37 2.22 2.31 -14.46
C VAL A 37 1.19 2.01 -13.36
N SER A 38 1.42 2.55 -12.16
CA SER A 38 0.52 2.38 -11.02
C SER A 38 -0.85 3.02 -11.25
N ALA A 39 -0.87 4.26 -11.73
CA ALA A 39 -2.10 4.99 -12.05
C ALA A 39 -2.87 4.32 -13.21
N ASP A 40 -2.18 3.89 -14.26
CA ASP A 40 -2.78 3.18 -15.39
C ASP A 40 -3.45 1.87 -14.94
N LEU A 41 -2.78 1.10 -14.07
CA LEU A 41 -3.36 -0.12 -13.50
C LEU A 41 -4.62 0.16 -12.68
N ARG A 42 -4.59 1.15 -11.78
CA ARG A 42 -5.77 1.53 -10.98
C ARG A 42 -6.93 2.00 -11.86
N ALA A 43 -6.66 2.87 -12.83
CA ALA A 43 -7.65 3.39 -13.76
C ALA A 43 -8.33 2.26 -14.56
N ASN A 44 -7.55 1.31 -15.07
CA ASN A 44 -8.08 0.16 -15.80
C ASN A 44 -8.95 -0.74 -14.90
N ILE A 45 -8.50 -1.01 -13.67
CA ILE A 45 -9.25 -1.82 -12.70
C ILE A 45 -10.59 -1.19 -12.34
N TRP A 46 -10.61 0.11 -12.04
CA TRP A 46 -11.85 0.81 -11.70
C TRP A 46 -12.83 0.87 -12.87
N LYS A 47 -12.35 1.18 -14.07
CA LYS A 47 -13.17 1.16 -15.30
C LYS A 47 -13.73 -0.23 -15.56
N GLN A 48 -12.91 -1.28 -15.46
CA GLN A 48 -13.35 -2.66 -15.65
C GLN A 48 -14.48 -3.04 -14.69
N MET A 49 -14.34 -2.73 -13.39
CA MET A 49 -15.39 -3.03 -12.41
C MET A 49 -16.67 -2.20 -12.64
N SER A 50 -16.51 -0.94 -13.07
CA SER A 50 -17.62 -0.05 -13.43
C SER A 50 -18.38 -0.55 -14.66
N GLU A 51 -17.68 -0.94 -15.71
CA GLU A 51 -18.24 -1.50 -16.96
C GLU A 51 -18.97 -2.83 -16.71
N ALA A 52 -18.50 -3.63 -15.74
CA ALA A 52 -19.18 -4.83 -15.28
C ALA A 52 -20.45 -4.55 -14.45
N GLY A 53 -20.78 -3.29 -14.16
CA GLY A 53 -21.95 -2.91 -13.36
C GLY A 53 -21.79 -3.14 -11.85
N THR A 54 -20.55 -3.13 -11.34
CA THR A 54 -20.30 -3.28 -9.89
C THR A 54 -20.76 -2.04 -9.14
N LYS A 55 -21.67 -2.18 -8.15
CA LYS A 55 -22.18 -1.03 -7.38
C LYS A 55 -21.16 -0.50 -6.37
N TYR A 56 -20.48 -1.38 -5.65
CA TYR A 56 -19.51 -1.01 -4.63
C TYR A 56 -18.10 -1.41 -5.08
N ILE A 57 -17.41 -0.48 -5.74
CA ILE A 57 -16.08 -0.64 -6.33
C ILE A 57 -15.03 -0.22 -5.29
N PRO A 58 -14.05 -1.06 -4.94
CA PRO A 58 -13.06 -0.70 -3.93
C PRO A 58 -12.00 0.27 -4.47
N SER A 59 -11.54 1.18 -3.61
CA SER A 59 -10.30 1.94 -3.77
C SER A 59 -9.38 1.70 -2.57
N ASN A 60 -8.10 2.10 -2.68
CA ASN A 60 -7.04 1.80 -1.71
C ASN A 60 -6.66 0.30 -1.59
N THR A 61 -7.12 -0.54 -2.53
CA THR A 61 -6.72 -1.96 -2.61
C THR A 61 -5.45 -2.18 -3.42
N PHE A 62 -5.10 -1.23 -4.27
CA PHE A 62 -3.78 -1.16 -4.90
C PHE A 62 -2.73 -0.97 -3.79
N ALA A 63 -1.55 -1.57 -3.94
CA ALA A 63 -0.41 -1.32 -3.06
C ALA A 63 0.87 -1.60 -3.84
N HIS A 64 1.89 -0.77 -3.66
CA HIS A 64 3.21 -1.00 -4.27
C HIS A 64 3.91 -2.21 -3.65
N TYR A 65 3.63 -2.52 -2.39
CA TYR A 65 4.21 -3.69 -1.73
C TYR A 65 3.16 -4.47 -0.94
N ASP A 66 2.57 -3.85 0.09
CA ASP A 66 1.67 -4.52 1.02
C ASP A 66 0.65 -3.55 1.66
N GLN A 67 -0.59 -4.01 1.83
CA GLN A 67 -1.68 -3.19 2.40
C GLN A 67 -1.54 -2.91 3.91
N VAL A 68 -0.85 -3.78 4.66
CA VAL A 68 -0.59 -3.51 6.08
C VAL A 68 0.55 -2.50 6.19
N LEU A 69 1.57 -2.60 5.34
CA LEU A 69 2.59 -1.57 5.19
C LEU A 69 2.00 -0.21 4.78
N ASP A 70 1.00 -0.18 3.89
CA ASP A 70 0.27 1.05 3.54
C ASP A 70 -0.39 1.69 4.77
N THR A 71 -0.96 0.86 5.66
CA THR A 71 -1.56 1.34 6.92
C THR A 71 -0.49 1.84 7.88
N THR A 72 0.67 1.18 7.96
CA THR A 72 1.84 1.66 8.72
C THR A 72 2.32 3.02 8.21
N ALA A 73 2.38 3.23 6.89
CA ALA A 73 2.71 4.51 6.30
C ALA A 73 1.64 5.57 6.59
N MET A 74 0.35 5.23 6.48
CA MET A 74 -0.76 6.13 6.83
C MET A 74 -0.66 6.66 8.25
N LEU A 75 -0.26 5.80 9.19
CA LEU A 75 -0.14 6.10 10.62
C LEU A 75 1.23 6.65 11.02
N GLY A 76 2.18 6.81 10.08
CA GLY A 76 3.53 7.29 10.37
C GLY A 76 4.31 6.38 11.32
N ALA A 77 3.95 5.09 11.41
CA ALA A 77 4.52 4.12 12.34
C ALA A 77 5.83 3.51 11.81
N VAL A 78 6.76 4.38 11.39
CA VAL A 78 8.05 3.98 10.80
C VAL A 78 9.06 3.64 11.89
N PRO A 79 9.70 2.45 11.87
CA PRO A 79 10.72 2.12 12.86
C PRO A 79 11.90 3.11 12.89
N PRO A 80 12.45 3.45 14.08
CA PRO A 80 13.48 4.48 14.22
C PRO A 80 14.72 4.28 13.35
N ARG A 81 15.08 3.01 13.07
CA ARG A 81 16.25 2.65 12.24
C ARG A 81 16.19 3.18 10.80
N TYR A 82 15.03 3.59 10.31
CA TYR A 82 14.88 4.18 8.98
C TYR A 82 15.06 5.70 8.97
N GLY A 83 15.29 6.34 10.11
CA GLY A 83 15.61 7.78 10.20
C GLY A 83 14.49 8.72 9.75
N TYR A 84 13.24 8.24 9.68
CA TYR A 84 12.08 9.07 9.37
C TYR A 84 11.79 10.03 10.53
N THR A 85 11.59 11.32 10.23
CA THR A 85 11.38 12.37 11.23
C THR A 85 9.95 12.87 11.26
N SER A 86 9.38 13.23 10.10
CA SER A 86 8.01 13.73 9.94
C SER A 86 7.66 13.92 8.46
N GLY A 87 6.38 14.21 8.17
CA GLY A 87 5.90 14.60 6.84
C GLY A 87 5.36 13.43 6.01
N GLU A 88 4.98 13.71 4.76
CA GLU A 88 4.43 12.69 3.85
C GLU A 88 5.48 11.63 3.52
N ILE A 89 5.15 10.36 3.74
CA ILE A 89 6.01 9.22 3.43
C ILE A 89 6.03 8.99 1.91
N GLY A 90 7.21 9.17 1.33
CA GLY A 90 7.49 8.86 -0.07
C GLY A 90 7.94 7.41 -0.29
N LEU A 91 8.24 7.09 -1.56
CA LEU A 91 8.67 5.75 -1.99
C LEU A 91 9.94 5.26 -1.29
N ASP A 92 10.88 6.14 -0.97
CA ASP A 92 12.17 5.76 -0.37
C ASP A 92 11.98 5.14 1.02
N VAL A 93 11.26 5.83 1.92
CA VAL A 93 10.96 5.33 3.27
C VAL A 93 10.06 4.09 3.18
N TYR A 94 9.06 4.12 2.30
CA TYR A 94 8.14 3.00 2.10
C TYR A 94 8.87 1.72 1.66
N PHE A 95 9.72 1.78 0.65
CA PHE A 95 10.49 0.62 0.22
C PHE A 95 11.61 0.27 1.18
N SER A 96 12.20 1.24 1.89
CA SER A 96 13.17 0.93 2.93
C SER A 96 12.55 0.06 4.03
N MET A 97 11.29 0.31 4.42
CA MET A 97 10.57 -0.58 5.33
C MET A 97 10.29 -1.95 4.70
N ALA A 98 9.83 -1.97 3.44
CA ALA A 98 9.42 -3.20 2.76
C ALA A 98 10.56 -4.19 2.48
N ARG A 99 11.72 -3.68 2.04
CA ARG A 99 12.82 -4.49 1.50
C ARG A 99 14.21 -4.09 2.00
N GLY A 100 14.29 -3.15 2.93
CA GLY A 100 15.56 -2.68 3.47
C GLY A 100 16.35 -1.87 2.45
N ASN A 101 17.59 -1.54 2.85
CA ASN A 101 18.57 -0.89 2.00
C ASN A 101 19.98 -1.41 2.35
N ALA A 102 21.03 -0.77 1.84
CA ALA A 102 22.41 -1.23 2.04
C ALA A 102 22.89 -1.23 3.52
N SER A 103 22.27 -0.45 4.40
CA SER A 103 22.67 -0.29 5.80
C SER A 103 21.59 -0.68 6.81
N VAL A 104 20.32 -0.76 6.41
CA VAL A 104 19.19 -1.02 7.31
C VAL A 104 18.37 -2.23 6.82
N PRO A 105 18.11 -3.24 7.68
CA PRO A 105 17.31 -4.39 7.29
C PRO A 105 15.84 -4.01 7.04
N ALA A 106 15.14 -4.84 6.25
CA ALA A 106 13.69 -4.75 6.07
C ALA A 106 12.93 -5.07 7.36
N MET A 107 11.65 -4.68 7.41
CA MET A 107 10.71 -5.15 8.43
C MET A 107 10.40 -6.64 8.22
N GLU A 108 9.94 -7.32 9.28
CA GLU A 108 9.55 -8.73 9.19
C GLU A 108 8.36 -8.90 8.22
N MET A 109 8.42 -9.92 7.36
CA MET A 109 7.26 -10.41 6.62
C MET A 109 6.75 -11.71 7.21
N THR A 110 5.43 -11.88 7.30
CA THR A 110 4.81 -13.12 7.78
C THR A 110 3.53 -13.44 7.01
N LYS A 111 3.01 -14.65 7.17
CA LYS A 111 1.80 -15.10 6.46
C LYS A 111 0.59 -14.26 6.85
N TRP A 112 -0.19 -13.85 5.85
CA TRP A 112 -1.48 -13.22 6.03
C TRP A 112 -2.53 -14.31 6.28
N PHE A 113 -2.87 -14.50 7.56
CA PHE A 113 -3.75 -15.58 8.02
C PHE A 113 -3.28 -16.94 7.49
N ASP A 114 -4.19 -17.76 6.99
CA ASP A 114 -3.95 -19.07 6.40
C ASP A 114 -3.73 -19.02 4.88
N THR A 115 -3.58 -17.82 4.30
CA THR A 115 -3.32 -17.65 2.86
C THR A 115 -1.85 -17.85 2.50
N ASN A 116 -1.56 -17.86 1.19
CA ASN A 116 -0.18 -17.81 0.68
C ASN A 116 0.37 -16.39 0.51
N TYR A 117 -0.43 -15.36 0.83
CA TYR A 117 0.03 -13.99 0.84
C TYR A 117 0.84 -13.70 2.11
N HIS A 118 1.84 -12.81 2.01
CA HIS A 118 2.65 -12.37 3.14
C HIS A 118 2.50 -10.85 3.29
N TYR A 119 2.39 -10.38 4.54
CA TYR A 119 2.29 -8.96 4.86
C TYR A 119 3.50 -8.51 5.67
N ILE A 120 3.73 -7.19 5.73
CA ILE A 120 4.80 -6.59 6.53
C ILE A 120 4.26 -6.31 7.94
N VAL A 121 4.86 -6.94 8.94
CA VAL A 121 4.44 -6.86 10.33
C VAL A 121 4.77 -5.49 10.91
N PRO A 122 3.80 -4.67 11.36
CA PRO A 122 4.10 -3.41 12.02
C PRO A 122 4.86 -3.63 13.33
N GLU A 123 5.87 -2.80 13.57
CA GLU A 123 6.70 -2.84 14.77
C GLU A 123 6.33 -1.67 15.67
N LEU A 124 5.55 -1.95 16.71
CA LEU A 124 4.96 -0.92 17.57
C LEU A 124 5.57 -0.95 18.98
N GLY A 125 5.56 0.18 19.65
CA GLY A 125 5.99 0.30 21.04
C GLY A 125 5.44 1.58 21.68
N PRO A 126 5.59 1.76 23.00
CA PRO A 126 5.11 2.96 23.69
C PRO A 126 5.68 4.28 23.14
N ASP A 127 6.86 4.23 22.54
CA ASP A 127 7.57 5.39 22.01
C ASP A 127 7.19 5.75 20.57
N VAL A 128 6.35 4.94 19.90
CA VAL A 128 5.92 5.24 18.54
C VAL A 128 5.02 6.47 18.54
N LYS A 129 5.33 7.44 17.68
CA LYS A 129 4.53 8.66 17.53
C LYS A 129 3.70 8.58 16.26
N PHE A 130 2.45 8.15 16.40
CA PHE A 130 1.53 8.11 15.28
C PHE A 130 1.27 9.51 14.73
N SER A 131 1.18 9.62 13.41
CA SER A 131 0.84 10.84 12.69
C SER A 131 0.15 10.49 11.38
N TYR A 132 -0.61 11.42 10.79
CA TYR A 132 -1.18 11.20 9.46
C TYR A 132 -0.11 11.49 8.40
N ALA A 133 0.60 10.44 8.00
CA ALA A 133 1.83 10.55 7.20
C ALA A 133 1.71 9.94 5.79
N SER A 134 0.53 9.45 5.41
CA SER A 134 0.26 9.07 4.01
C SER A 134 -1.19 9.36 3.63
N HIS A 135 -1.36 10.08 2.52
CA HIS A 135 -2.66 10.46 1.96
C HIS A 135 -3.15 9.48 0.87
N LYS A 136 -2.54 8.30 0.76
CA LYS A 136 -2.84 7.31 -0.30
C LYS A 136 -4.33 7.04 -0.49
N ALA A 137 -5.06 6.77 0.59
CA ALA A 137 -6.48 6.42 0.51
C ALA A 137 -7.34 7.55 -0.07
N VAL A 138 -7.14 8.79 0.38
CA VAL A 138 -7.88 9.95 -0.14
C VAL A 138 -7.45 10.32 -1.54
N ASN A 139 -6.16 10.13 -1.87
CA ASN A 139 -5.64 10.39 -3.21
C ASN A 139 -6.23 9.42 -4.23
N GLU A 140 -6.25 8.11 -3.94
CA GLU A 140 -6.88 7.11 -4.82
C GLU A 140 -8.39 7.32 -4.96
N TYR A 141 -9.09 7.69 -3.87
CA TYR A 141 -10.51 8.03 -3.97
C TYR A 141 -10.75 9.21 -4.91
N LYS A 142 -9.98 10.30 -4.78
CA LYS A 142 -10.08 11.48 -5.65
C LYS A 142 -9.69 11.16 -7.10
N GLU A 143 -8.67 10.32 -7.30
CA GLU A 143 -8.25 9.86 -8.63
C GLU A 143 -9.37 9.08 -9.33
N ALA A 144 -9.96 8.09 -8.66
CA ALA A 144 -11.10 7.35 -9.20
C ALA A 144 -12.30 8.27 -9.49
N LYS A 145 -12.56 9.21 -8.57
CA LYS A 145 -13.65 10.19 -8.73
C LYS A 145 -13.45 11.07 -9.97
N ALA A 146 -12.22 11.50 -10.24
CA ALA A 146 -11.88 12.28 -11.44
C ALA A 146 -12.08 11.48 -12.74
N LEU A 147 -12.01 10.15 -12.68
CA LEU A 147 -12.33 9.24 -13.79
C LEU A 147 -13.82 8.93 -13.92
N GLY A 148 -14.67 9.54 -13.08
CA GLY A 148 -16.12 9.30 -13.06
C GLY A 148 -16.55 8.05 -12.30
N VAL A 149 -15.65 7.41 -11.55
CA VAL A 149 -15.94 6.19 -10.78
C VAL A 149 -15.97 6.50 -9.29
N ASP A 150 -17.15 6.42 -8.67
CA ASP A 150 -17.28 6.53 -7.22
C ASP A 150 -16.86 5.22 -6.55
N THR A 151 -15.95 5.29 -5.58
CA THR A 151 -15.34 4.09 -4.97
C THR A 151 -15.58 4.05 -3.47
N VAL A 152 -15.37 2.87 -2.88
CA VAL A 152 -15.41 2.60 -1.45
C VAL A 152 -13.98 2.43 -0.95
N PRO A 153 -13.40 3.41 -0.22
CA PRO A 153 -12.05 3.27 0.32
C PRO A 153 -11.95 2.10 1.30
N VAL A 154 -10.96 1.24 1.09
CA VAL A 154 -10.69 0.08 1.96
C VAL A 154 -9.54 0.41 2.91
N LEU A 155 -9.76 0.21 4.21
CA LEU A 155 -8.74 0.40 5.24
C LEU A 155 -8.62 -0.87 6.09
N VAL A 156 -7.41 -1.21 6.53
CA VAL A 156 -7.23 -2.20 7.60
C VAL A 156 -7.77 -1.60 8.89
N GLY A 157 -8.73 -2.28 9.51
CA GLY A 157 -9.37 -1.78 10.73
C GLY A 157 -8.35 -1.58 11.86
N PRO A 158 -8.51 -0.55 12.71
CA PRO A 158 -7.48 -0.14 13.66
C PRO A 158 -7.15 -1.21 14.70
N VAL A 159 -8.16 -1.94 15.19
CA VAL A 159 -7.94 -3.03 16.15
C VAL A 159 -7.23 -4.21 15.50
N SER A 160 -7.63 -4.59 14.27
CA SER A 160 -6.95 -5.65 13.52
C SER A 160 -5.51 -5.27 13.23
N TYR A 161 -5.22 -4.02 12.87
CA TYR A 161 -3.86 -3.53 12.66
C TYR A 161 -2.99 -3.76 13.91
N LEU A 162 -3.48 -3.38 15.10
CA LEU A 162 -2.77 -3.62 16.36
C LEU A 162 -2.58 -5.12 16.66
N LEU A 163 -3.61 -5.94 16.45
CA LEU A 163 -3.54 -7.39 16.67
C LEU A 163 -2.61 -8.11 15.68
N LEU A 164 -2.38 -7.53 14.51
CA LEU A 164 -1.43 -8.01 13.49
C LEU A 164 -0.02 -7.43 13.68
N SER A 165 0.16 -6.51 14.63
CA SER A 165 1.44 -5.90 14.94
C SER A 165 2.24 -6.74 15.95
N LYS A 166 3.53 -6.46 16.07
CA LYS A 166 4.38 -6.99 17.13
C LYS A 166 5.07 -5.85 17.87
N ALA A 167 5.42 -6.11 19.13
CA ALA A 167 6.30 -5.22 19.87
C ALA A 167 7.64 -5.08 19.12
N ALA A 168 8.09 -3.84 18.91
CA ALA A 168 9.40 -3.58 18.33
C ALA A 168 10.48 -4.25 19.19
N LYS A 169 11.47 -4.88 18.54
CA LYS A 169 12.63 -5.41 19.25
C LYS A 169 13.54 -4.22 19.59
N VAL A 170 13.78 -4.03 20.89
CA VAL A 170 14.75 -3.06 21.43
C VAL A 170 16.14 -3.42 20.95
#